data_AF-A0A535Y8S6-F1
#
_entry.id   AF-A0A535Y8S6-F1
#
_cell.length_a   1.000
_cell.length_b   1.000
_cell.length_c   1.000
_cell.angle_alpha   90.00
_cell.angle_beta   90.00
_cell.angle_gamma   90.00
#
_symmetry.space_group_name_H-M   'P 1'
#
loop_
_entity.id
_entity.type
_entity.pdbx_description
1 polymer ?
#
loop_
_entity_poly.entity_id
_entity_poly.type
_entity_poly.pdbx_seq_one_letter_code
_entity_poly.pdbx_strand_id
1 'polypeptide(L)'
;MVRTPERYWWVAPSLPCRCCSSRSSAHAGLSTDSPPAPSAASNNHPKRGQRLMHPGSTRLLLGSVALSTLVACQIAPSPAAPAATTPPVPGVPTAPATQKPTVGRPPSGEHVALGPITDQVVMVDQVGYLPGHRKVGLVADATATSFQVVDVQSSRGAFAAALSDPVRDADSGQTLRRADFSSFDAPGTYSVVVPGVGRSPEFRIGDDVYRQLHADAVSSYEQLAVLAPAVWQTATAAERKTGQPMDVAGGWPDAGDYGRYMPSAATSLGTMLLLDDVFPRLASAEQLQVLRRELDWMLKMQRADGAVYHKVTPLNFGGFDKGSDNVGGPLFVFDASTPDAAVFTAATAEASRVYRPFDPVYADHLLAAAEKSWTWLQDNPKPILPAEVEGTGAYIYARDGSQRFWAAAELFKTK
;
A
#
# COMPACT_ATOMS: atom_id res chain seq x y z
N MET A 1 9.61 -28.00 22.71
CA MET A 1 8.77 -28.97 21.99
C MET A 1 7.56 -28.21 21.47
N VAL A 2 7.67 -27.58 20.30
CA VAL A 2 6.66 -26.66 19.77
C VAL A 2 5.63 -27.46 18.98
N ARG A 3 4.35 -27.37 19.34
CA ARG A 3 3.26 -27.95 18.56
C ARG A 3 2.93 -27.03 17.39
N THR A 4 2.92 -27.58 16.19
CA THR A 4 2.35 -26.95 15.00
C THR A 4 0.83 -26.76 15.17
N PRO A 5 0.24 -25.64 14.74
CA PRO A 5 -1.22 -25.52 14.61
C PRO A 5 -1.71 -26.37 13.43
N GLU A 6 -2.86 -27.03 13.60
CA GLU A 6 -3.47 -27.85 12.56
C GLU A 6 -4.15 -26.98 11.49
N ARG A 7 -4.10 -27.45 10.23
CA ARG A 7 -4.77 -26.80 9.10
C ARG A 7 -6.27 -27.09 9.15
N TYR A 8 -7.09 -26.09 9.40
CA TYR A 8 -8.54 -26.22 9.22
C TYR A 8 -8.91 -26.13 7.74
N TRP A 9 -9.39 -27.25 7.19
CA TRP A 9 -10.02 -27.30 5.87
C TRP A 9 -11.51 -26.97 5.97
N TRP A 10 -12.05 -26.43 4.88
CA TRP A 10 -13.46 -26.07 4.75
C TRP A 10 -14.40 -27.27 4.92
N VAL A 11 -15.41 -27.11 5.77
CA VAL A 11 -16.64 -27.93 5.76
C VAL A 11 -17.83 -26.98 5.81
N ALA A 12 -18.64 -26.99 4.75
CA ALA A 12 -19.88 -26.21 4.69
C ALA A 12 -20.95 -26.80 5.61
N PRO A 13 -21.67 -26.00 6.43
CA PRO A 13 -22.78 -26.51 7.23
C PRO A 13 -24.02 -26.75 6.37
N SER A 14 -24.50 -27.99 6.34
CA SER A 14 -25.83 -28.33 5.82
C SER A 14 -26.91 -27.95 6.84
N LEU A 15 -27.97 -27.28 6.36
CA LEU A 15 -29.20 -27.05 7.12
C LEU A 15 -29.89 -28.38 7.47
N PRO A 16 -30.58 -28.42 8.63
CA PRO A 16 -31.99 -28.81 8.54
C PRO A 16 -32.94 -27.95 9.40
N CYS A 17 -34.16 -27.75 8.91
CA CYS A 17 -35.26 -27.16 9.66
C CYS A 17 -35.92 -28.18 10.63
N ARG A 18 -36.44 -27.72 11.78
CA ARG A 18 -37.87 -27.87 12.17
C ARG A 18 -38.25 -27.14 13.48
N CYS A 19 -39.56 -27.01 13.68
CA CYS A 19 -40.25 -26.07 14.57
C CYS A 19 -40.53 -26.57 16.01
N CYS A 20 -41.02 -25.64 16.86
CA CYS A 20 -41.74 -25.83 18.15
C CYS A 20 -40.89 -26.36 19.33
N SER A 21 -41.12 -26.09 20.63
CA SER A 21 -42.05 -25.23 21.41
C SER A 21 -41.72 -25.40 22.92
N SER A 22 -42.03 -24.54 23.92
CA SER A 22 -42.48 -23.13 24.05
C SER A 22 -42.52 -22.75 25.56
N ARG A 23 -42.85 -21.49 25.95
CA ARG A 23 -43.22 -21.00 27.31
C ARG A 23 -42.06 -20.97 28.35
N SER A 24 -41.69 -19.82 28.96
CA SER A 24 -42.33 -19.06 30.09
C SER A 24 -41.28 -18.98 31.23
N SER A 25 -41.14 -18.00 32.14
CA SER A 25 -41.97 -16.85 32.59
C SER A 25 -41.15 -15.90 33.49
N ALA A 26 -41.51 -14.60 33.52
CA ALA A 26 -41.39 -13.64 34.67
C ALA A 26 -39.97 -13.36 35.27
N HIS A 27 -39.66 -12.29 36.05
CA HIS A 27 -40.33 -11.11 36.64
C HIS A 27 -39.26 -9.97 36.74
N ALA A 28 -39.52 -8.69 36.41
CA ALA A 28 -40.00 -7.55 37.25
C ALA A 28 -38.93 -6.66 37.96
N GLY A 29 -39.18 -5.33 38.01
CA GLY A 29 -38.46 -4.28 38.76
C GLY A 29 -37.50 -3.42 37.90
N LEU A 30 -37.64 -2.10 37.61
CA LEU A 30 -38.11 -0.84 38.24
C LEU A 30 -37.02 0.07 38.86
N SER A 31 -37.23 1.39 38.71
CA SER A 31 -36.43 2.59 39.12
C SER A 31 -35.05 2.75 38.47
N THR A 32 -34.74 3.78 37.67
CA THR A 32 -34.73 5.26 37.86
C THR A 32 -33.65 5.76 38.82
N ASP A 33 -32.61 6.43 38.31
CA ASP A 33 -32.37 7.87 38.52
C ASP A 33 -31.07 8.37 37.86
N SER A 34 -31.07 9.64 37.45
CA SER A 34 -29.91 10.49 37.10
C SER A 34 -30.00 11.73 38.00
N PRO A 35 -28.89 12.38 38.43
CA PRO A 35 -28.20 13.40 37.60
C PRO A 35 -26.72 13.65 38.06
N PRO A 36 -26.08 14.83 37.89
CA PRO A 36 -26.02 15.77 36.75
C PRO A 36 -24.58 15.99 36.21
N ALA A 37 -24.44 16.76 35.14
CA ALA A 37 -23.16 17.30 34.65
C ALA A 37 -22.75 18.63 35.34
N PRO A 38 -21.46 19.01 35.32
CA PRO A 38 -21.02 20.40 35.50
C PRO A 38 -20.64 21.10 34.18
N SER A 39 -20.38 22.40 34.28
CA SER A 39 -20.53 23.41 33.21
C SER A 39 -19.32 23.63 32.29
N ALA A 40 -19.59 24.27 31.15
CA ALA A 40 -18.61 24.84 30.23
C ALA A 40 -17.68 25.88 30.89
N ALA A 41 -16.45 25.97 30.36
CA ALA A 41 -15.57 27.13 30.49
C ALA A 41 -15.05 27.49 29.09
N SER A 42 -15.21 28.74 28.69
CA SER A 42 -14.68 29.24 27.41
C SER A 42 -13.19 29.56 27.53
N ASN A 43 -12.45 29.42 26.43
CA ASN A 43 -11.21 30.18 26.24
C ASN A 43 -11.05 30.57 24.77
N ASN A 44 -11.24 31.86 24.51
CA ASN A 44 -10.92 32.49 23.23
C ASN A 44 -9.41 32.72 23.13
N HIS A 45 -8.78 32.30 22.03
CA HIS A 45 -7.60 33.00 21.52
C HIS A 45 -7.64 33.12 19.98
N PRO A 46 -7.10 34.21 19.42
CA PRO A 46 -7.52 34.71 18.10
C PRO A 46 -6.81 34.05 16.91
N LYS A 47 -7.56 33.86 15.83
CA LYS A 47 -7.04 33.47 14.51
C LYS A 47 -6.10 34.56 13.96
N ARG A 48 -4.86 34.20 13.61
CA ARG A 48 -3.96 35.07 12.83
C ARG A 48 -4.38 35.05 11.36
N GLY A 49 -4.42 36.23 10.74
CA GLY A 49 -5.10 36.43 9.45
C GLY A 49 -4.41 35.81 8.23
N GLN A 50 -5.23 35.23 7.34
CA GLN A 50 -4.84 34.96 5.96
C GLN A 50 -4.85 36.28 5.17
N ARG A 51 -3.82 36.53 4.36
CA ARG A 51 -3.84 37.62 3.37
C ARG A 51 -4.59 37.17 2.13
N LEU A 52 -5.53 37.98 1.67
CA LEU A 52 -6.13 37.82 0.34
C LEU A 52 -5.10 38.10 -0.75
N MET A 53 -5.14 37.30 -1.82
CA MET A 53 -4.59 37.62 -3.13
C MET A 53 -5.75 37.60 -4.12
N HIS A 54 -5.86 38.64 -4.97
CA HIS A 54 -6.94 38.73 -5.96
C HIS A 54 -6.76 37.69 -7.09
N PRO A 55 -7.86 37.17 -7.67
CA PRO A 55 -7.80 36.34 -8.86
C PRO A 55 -7.58 37.21 -10.11
N GLY A 56 -6.50 36.94 -10.85
CA GLY A 56 -6.29 37.48 -12.20
C GLY A 56 -7.13 36.73 -13.23
N SER A 57 -7.78 37.48 -14.13
CA SER A 57 -8.69 36.92 -15.14
C SER A 57 -7.95 36.29 -16.33
N THR A 58 -8.27 35.04 -16.68
CA THR A 58 -7.91 34.45 -17.98
C THR A 58 -9.15 33.84 -18.64
N ARG A 59 -9.33 34.13 -19.94
CA ARG A 59 -10.58 33.86 -20.68
C ARG A 59 -10.70 32.40 -21.13
N LEU A 60 -11.93 31.92 -21.21
CA LEU A 60 -12.29 30.73 -21.99
C LEU A 60 -11.96 30.92 -23.49
N LEU A 61 -11.58 29.82 -24.13
CA LEU A 61 -11.72 29.62 -25.57
C LEU A 61 -12.28 28.20 -25.76
N LEU A 62 -13.47 28.08 -26.33
CA LEU A 62 -14.03 26.80 -26.76
C LEU A 62 -13.33 26.35 -28.04
N GLY A 63 -13.01 25.06 -28.13
CA GLY A 63 -12.57 24.38 -29.35
C GLY A 63 -13.35 23.08 -29.50
N SER A 64 -14.12 22.95 -30.59
CA SER A 64 -15.06 21.84 -30.79
C SER A 64 -14.40 20.55 -31.32
N VAL A 65 -15.13 19.45 -31.13
CA VAL A 65 -14.82 18.08 -31.54
C VAL A 65 -14.52 17.95 -33.04
N ALA A 66 -13.54 17.11 -33.39
CA ALA A 66 -13.50 16.37 -34.65
C ALA A 66 -12.96 14.95 -34.44
N LEU A 67 -13.82 13.96 -34.70
CA LEU A 67 -13.47 12.53 -34.69
C LEU A 67 -13.02 12.14 -36.11
N SER A 68 -11.85 11.52 -36.27
CA SER A 68 -11.40 11.00 -37.56
C SER A 68 -10.72 9.65 -37.41
N THR A 69 -11.34 8.63 -38.00
CA THR A 69 -10.76 7.30 -38.24
C THR A 69 -9.64 7.39 -39.26
N LEU A 70 -8.55 6.63 -39.05
CA LEU A 70 -7.56 6.38 -40.09
C LEU A 70 -7.23 4.89 -40.21
N VAL A 71 -7.36 4.40 -41.44
CA VAL A 71 -7.13 3.02 -41.87
C VAL A 71 -5.62 2.76 -41.95
N ALA A 72 -5.21 1.53 -41.63
CA ALA A 72 -3.83 1.10 -41.75
C ALA A 72 -3.37 1.10 -43.23
N CYS A 73 -2.23 1.75 -43.51
CA CYS A 73 -1.50 1.59 -44.75
C CYS A 73 -0.03 1.32 -44.46
N GLN A 74 0.53 0.33 -45.16
CA GLN A 74 1.91 -0.12 -45.01
C GLN A 74 2.86 0.89 -45.66
N ILE A 75 4.03 1.15 -45.04
CA ILE A 75 5.07 2.01 -45.59
C ILE A 75 6.25 1.14 -46.04
N ALA A 76 6.58 1.21 -47.32
CA ALA A 76 7.80 0.64 -47.90
C ALA A 76 9.00 1.57 -47.65
N PRO A 77 10.25 1.05 -47.56
CA PRO A 77 11.42 1.86 -47.23
C PRO A 77 11.85 2.77 -48.40
N SER A 78 12.19 4.02 -48.07
CA SER A 78 12.81 4.98 -49.00
C SER A 78 14.34 4.88 -49.01
N PRO A 79 15.02 5.27 -50.11
CA PRO A 79 16.47 5.11 -50.27
C PRO A 79 17.30 6.14 -49.47
N ALA A 80 18.54 5.78 -49.16
CA ALA A 80 19.47 6.61 -48.40
C ALA A 80 19.97 7.83 -49.20
N ALA A 81 20.08 8.98 -48.52
CA ALA A 81 20.68 10.21 -49.06
C ALA A 81 22.21 10.23 -48.86
N PRO A 82 22.99 10.91 -49.73
CA PRO A 82 24.44 10.96 -49.64
C PRO A 82 24.93 11.90 -48.52
N ALA A 83 26.09 11.55 -47.93
CA ALA A 83 26.70 12.32 -46.86
C ALA A 83 27.34 13.63 -47.37
N ALA A 84 27.11 14.74 -46.66
CA ALA A 84 27.77 16.02 -46.89
C ALA A 84 29.11 16.09 -46.16
N THR A 85 30.16 16.52 -46.87
CA THR A 85 31.50 16.75 -46.32
C THR A 85 31.68 18.19 -45.85
N THR A 86 32.12 18.38 -44.61
CA THR A 86 32.52 19.68 -44.06
C THR A 86 34.05 19.82 -43.97
N PRO A 87 34.62 21.01 -44.22
CA PRO A 87 36.06 21.24 -44.13
C PRO A 87 36.55 21.36 -42.67
N PRO A 88 37.83 21.10 -42.37
CA PRO A 88 38.36 21.03 -41.01
C PRO A 88 38.61 22.41 -40.39
N VAL A 89 38.37 22.52 -39.08
CA VAL A 89 38.71 23.69 -38.25
C VAL A 89 40.13 23.54 -37.66
N PRO A 90 40.96 24.60 -37.58
CA PRO A 90 42.32 24.51 -37.05
C PRO A 90 42.39 24.17 -35.54
N GLY A 91 43.45 23.45 -35.16
CA GLY A 91 43.61 22.76 -33.88
C GLY A 91 43.40 23.56 -32.59
N VAL A 92 42.61 22.97 -31.70
CA VAL A 92 42.66 23.19 -30.26
C VAL A 92 43.76 22.29 -29.67
N PRO A 93 44.59 22.75 -28.71
CA PRO A 93 45.60 21.91 -28.08
C PRO A 93 44.95 20.70 -27.39
N THR A 94 45.32 19.49 -27.82
CA THR A 94 44.91 18.26 -27.14
C THR A 94 45.53 18.21 -25.74
N ALA A 95 44.68 18.27 -24.71
CA ALA A 95 45.08 17.85 -23.38
C ALA A 95 45.63 16.41 -23.45
N PRO A 96 46.64 16.04 -22.64
CA PRO A 96 47.14 14.68 -22.61
C PRO A 96 46.00 13.72 -22.32
N ALA A 97 45.92 12.62 -23.08
CA ALA A 97 44.98 11.55 -22.78
C ALA A 97 45.33 10.97 -21.41
N THR A 98 44.59 11.39 -20.38
CA THR A 98 44.65 10.75 -19.06
C THR A 98 44.23 9.30 -19.26
N GLN A 99 45.18 8.38 -19.08
CA GLN A 99 44.87 6.95 -19.05
C GLN A 99 43.75 6.75 -18.04
N LYS A 100 42.59 6.29 -18.52
CA LYS A 100 41.53 5.79 -17.65
C LYS A 100 42.18 4.70 -16.78
N PRO A 101 42.20 4.82 -15.44
CA PRO A 101 42.94 3.89 -14.61
C PRO A 101 42.47 2.47 -14.92
N THR A 102 43.38 1.62 -15.40
CA THR A 102 43.13 0.18 -15.47
C THR A 102 43.12 -0.33 -14.03
N VAL A 103 41.97 -0.19 -13.37
CA VAL A 103 41.73 -0.77 -12.05
C VAL A 103 41.86 -2.28 -12.25
N GLY A 104 43.03 -2.82 -11.89
CA GLY A 104 43.25 -4.25 -11.90
C GLY A 104 42.14 -4.90 -11.08
N ARG A 105 41.43 -5.86 -11.68
CA ARG A 105 40.36 -6.61 -11.03
C ARG A 105 40.88 -7.04 -9.65
N PRO A 106 40.29 -6.55 -8.54
CA PRO A 106 40.76 -6.96 -7.22
C PRO A 106 40.61 -8.48 -7.11
N PRO A 107 41.59 -9.17 -6.48
CA PRO A 107 41.70 -10.61 -6.53
C PRO A 107 40.45 -11.29 -5.98
N SER A 108 39.74 -12.00 -6.86
CA SER A 108 38.60 -12.83 -6.48
C SER A 108 39.12 -14.13 -5.85
N GLY A 109 38.55 -14.51 -4.71
CA GLY A 109 38.93 -15.69 -3.95
C GLY A 109 39.95 -15.45 -2.82
N GLU A 110 40.35 -14.22 -2.53
CA GLU A 110 41.11 -13.92 -1.29
C GLU A 110 40.22 -13.93 -0.05
N HIS A 111 40.78 -14.27 1.11
CA HIS A 111 40.08 -14.25 2.39
C HIS A 111 40.00 -12.82 2.94
N VAL A 112 38.80 -12.39 3.34
CA VAL A 112 38.51 -11.02 3.81
C VAL A 112 37.95 -11.08 5.22
N ALA A 113 38.60 -10.40 6.17
CA ALA A 113 38.11 -10.30 7.53
C ALA A 113 36.89 -9.35 7.60
N LEU A 114 35.73 -9.88 8.00
CA LEU A 114 34.51 -9.10 8.22
C LEU A 114 34.57 -8.40 9.60
N GLY A 115 34.91 -7.12 9.60
CA GLY A 115 34.87 -6.27 10.80
C GLY A 115 33.45 -6.04 11.36
N PRO A 116 33.32 -5.38 12.51
CA PRO A 116 32.02 -4.97 13.05
C PRO A 116 31.33 -3.97 12.12
N ILE A 117 29.99 -3.92 12.19
CA ILE A 117 29.19 -2.89 11.51
C ILE A 117 29.37 -1.57 12.27
N THR A 118 29.75 -0.51 11.58
CA THR A 118 29.87 0.86 12.10
C THR A 118 28.59 1.67 11.80
N ASP A 119 28.59 2.98 12.10
CA ASP A 119 27.62 3.91 11.53
C ASP A 119 27.48 3.65 10.01
N GLN A 120 26.25 3.64 9.52
CA GLN A 120 25.85 2.84 8.35
C GLN A 120 26.23 3.49 7.00
N VAL A 121 27.54 3.62 6.77
CA VAL A 121 28.13 4.22 5.56
C VAL A 121 27.90 3.38 4.30
N VAL A 122 27.83 2.05 4.43
CA VAL A 122 27.62 1.11 3.31
C VAL A 122 26.20 0.55 3.37
N MET A 123 25.32 1.11 2.54
CA MET A 123 23.89 0.78 2.44
C MET A 123 23.64 -0.21 1.31
N VAL A 124 22.73 -1.16 1.53
CA VAL A 124 22.30 -2.22 0.60
C VAL A 124 20.81 -2.52 0.80
N ASP A 125 20.18 -3.21 -0.14
CA ASP A 125 18.94 -3.93 0.15
C ASP A 125 19.28 -5.04 1.17
N GLN A 126 18.71 -4.95 2.38
CA GLN A 126 18.98 -5.88 3.48
C GLN A 126 18.19 -7.18 3.36
N VAL A 127 17.24 -7.27 2.42
CA VAL A 127 16.57 -8.53 2.06
C VAL A 127 17.41 -9.26 1.02
N GLY A 128 17.76 -8.59 -0.08
CA GLY A 128 18.65 -9.15 -1.09
C GLY A 128 18.41 -8.64 -2.50
N TYR A 129 18.89 -9.41 -3.48
CA TYR A 129 18.77 -9.10 -4.91
C TYR A 129 18.48 -10.35 -5.74
N LEU A 130 17.73 -10.18 -6.83
CA LEU A 130 17.47 -11.25 -7.81
C LEU A 130 18.64 -11.40 -8.81
N PRO A 131 19.04 -12.63 -9.20
CA PRO A 131 19.91 -12.87 -10.35
C PRO A 131 19.36 -12.26 -11.64
N GLY A 132 20.22 -11.77 -12.53
CA GLY A 132 19.86 -11.07 -13.77
C GLY A 132 19.31 -9.65 -13.59
N HIS A 133 18.99 -9.22 -12.37
CA HIS A 133 18.50 -7.87 -12.06
C HIS A 133 19.62 -6.95 -11.56
N ARG A 134 19.32 -5.64 -11.50
CA ARG A 134 20.24 -4.59 -11.03
C ARG A 134 20.51 -4.71 -9.53
N LYS A 135 21.79 -4.65 -9.13
CA LYS A 135 22.26 -4.83 -7.75
C LYS A 135 23.24 -3.71 -7.40
N VAL A 136 22.82 -2.82 -6.51
CA VAL A 136 23.58 -1.60 -6.17
C VAL A 136 23.52 -1.34 -4.68
N GLY A 137 24.71 -1.20 -4.07
CA GLY A 137 24.90 -0.57 -2.78
C GLY A 137 25.26 0.91 -2.91
N LEU A 138 25.06 1.67 -1.84
CA LEU A 138 25.45 3.08 -1.74
C LEU A 138 26.50 3.25 -0.64
N VAL A 139 27.51 4.08 -0.90
CA VAL A 139 28.57 4.41 0.06
C VAL A 139 28.57 5.91 0.30
N ALA A 140 28.28 6.34 1.52
CA ALA A 140 28.15 7.75 1.89
C ALA A 140 29.47 8.38 2.37
N ASP A 141 29.77 9.60 1.89
CA ASP A 141 30.87 10.48 2.33
C ASP A 141 32.27 9.84 2.38
N ALA A 142 32.46 8.75 1.63
CA ALA A 142 33.69 7.99 1.56
C ALA A 142 34.64 8.46 0.44
N THR A 143 35.93 8.54 0.77
CA THR A 143 37.02 8.78 -0.19
C THR A 143 37.46 7.51 -0.94
N ALA A 144 37.02 6.33 -0.48
CA ALA A 144 37.30 5.05 -1.12
C ALA A 144 36.81 5.00 -2.59
N THR A 145 37.53 4.24 -3.42
CA THR A 145 37.32 4.17 -4.87
C THR A 145 36.99 2.76 -5.37
N SER A 146 36.95 1.75 -4.49
CA SER A 146 36.67 0.36 -4.82
C SER A 146 35.90 -0.34 -3.71
N PHE A 147 35.27 -1.46 -4.06
CA PHE A 147 34.57 -2.33 -3.12
C PHE A 147 34.73 -3.80 -3.52
N GLN A 148 34.42 -4.69 -2.58
CA GLN A 148 34.31 -6.13 -2.79
C GLN A 148 32.94 -6.62 -2.33
N VAL A 149 32.40 -7.63 -2.98
CA VAL A 149 31.30 -8.46 -2.47
C VAL A 149 31.95 -9.71 -1.89
N VAL A 150 31.79 -9.92 -0.59
CA VAL A 150 32.40 -11.03 0.16
C VAL A 150 31.33 -12.07 0.48
N ASP A 151 31.60 -13.32 0.12
CA ASP A 151 30.82 -14.48 0.52
C ASP A 151 30.97 -14.70 2.03
N VAL A 152 29.86 -14.64 2.76
CA VAL A 152 29.88 -14.64 4.24
C VAL A 152 30.34 -16.00 4.78
N GLN A 153 29.91 -17.11 4.16
CA GLN A 153 30.19 -18.46 4.65
C GLN A 153 31.67 -18.83 4.52
N SER A 154 32.30 -18.50 3.39
CA SER A 154 33.72 -18.77 3.14
C SER A 154 34.63 -17.62 3.57
N SER A 155 34.07 -16.44 3.87
CA SER A 155 34.82 -15.19 4.07
C SER A 155 35.75 -14.85 2.90
N ARG A 156 35.31 -15.11 1.65
CA ARG A 156 36.12 -14.87 0.43
C ARG A 156 35.52 -13.81 -0.50
N GLY A 157 36.39 -13.01 -1.11
CA GLY A 157 35.97 -12.02 -2.13
C GLY A 157 35.39 -12.68 -3.38
N ALA A 158 34.07 -12.66 -3.53
CA ALA A 158 33.34 -13.26 -4.65
C ALA A 158 33.35 -12.36 -5.89
N PHE A 159 33.16 -11.04 -5.71
CA PHE A 159 33.21 -10.03 -6.76
C PHE A 159 33.95 -8.78 -6.27
N ALA A 160 34.49 -7.98 -7.17
CA ALA A 160 35.11 -6.70 -6.83
C ALA A 160 35.14 -5.73 -8.01
N ALA A 161 34.92 -4.44 -7.75
CA ALA A 161 34.88 -3.40 -8.77
C ALA A 161 35.24 -2.01 -8.20
N ALA A 162 35.35 -1.03 -9.10
CA ALA A 162 35.44 0.37 -8.71
C ALA A 162 34.08 0.89 -8.23
N LEU A 163 34.10 1.79 -7.25
CA LEU A 163 32.94 2.63 -6.91
C LEU A 163 32.74 3.68 -8.02
N SER A 164 31.50 4.15 -8.18
CA SER A 164 31.24 5.28 -9.08
C SER A 164 31.97 6.56 -8.65
N ASP A 165 32.03 7.53 -9.57
CA ASP A 165 32.29 8.91 -9.23
C ASP A 165 31.34 9.41 -8.12
N PRO A 166 31.79 10.34 -7.26
CA PRO A 166 31.00 10.84 -6.15
C PRO A 166 29.89 11.76 -6.68
N VAL A 167 28.66 11.53 -6.23
CA VAL A 167 27.49 12.34 -6.56
C VAL A 167 26.97 12.97 -5.28
N ARG A 168 26.83 14.31 -5.26
CA ARG A 168 26.18 14.99 -4.16
C ARG A 168 24.67 14.71 -4.23
N ASP A 169 24.15 14.06 -3.21
CA ASP A 169 22.72 13.85 -3.05
C ASP A 169 22.09 15.10 -2.39
N ALA A 170 20.96 15.55 -2.95
CA ALA A 170 20.32 16.79 -2.51
C ALA A 170 19.41 16.58 -1.29
N ASP A 171 18.83 15.39 -1.15
CA ASP A 171 17.81 15.09 -0.14
C ASP A 171 18.44 14.74 1.21
N SER A 172 19.48 13.90 1.21
CA SER A 172 20.28 13.56 2.39
C SER A 172 21.39 14.57 2.69
N GLY A 173 21.83 15.34 1.69
CA GLY A 173 23.01 16.18 1.77
C GLY A 173 24.34 15.41 1.81
N GLN A 174 24.33 14.09 1.63
CA GLN A 174 25.53 13.24 1.62
C GLN A 174 26.19 13.20 0.23
N THR A 175 27.46 12.83 0.19
CA THR A 175 28.18 12.56 -1.07
C THR A 175 28.20 11.05 -1.31
N LEU A 176 27.34 10.57 -2.21
CA LEU A 176 27.13 9.14 -2.42
C LEU A 176 28.00 8.60 -3.58
N ARG A 177 28.54 7.39 -3.40
CA ARG A 177 29.12 6.56 -4.46
C ARG A 177 28.32 5.27 -4.60
N ARG A 178 28.20 4.76 -5.83
CA ARG A 178 27.49 3.51 -6.12
C ARG A 178 28.48 2.34 -6.17
N ALA A 179 28.17 1.29 -5.43
CA ALA A 179 28.77 -0.04 -5.55
C ALA A 179 27.87 -0.89 -6.45
N ASP A 180 28.11 -0.87 -7.77
CA ASP A 180 27.30 -1.63 -8.73
C ASP A 180 27.92 -3.02 -8.99
N PHE A 181 27.22 -4.05 -8.54
CA PHE A 181 27.57 -5.46 -8.72
C PHE A 181 26.48 -6.20 -9.50
N SER A 182 25.76 -5.50 -10.38
CA SER A 182 24.65 -6.08 -11.15
C SER A 182 25.04 -7.31 -11.97
N SER A 183 26.29 -7.41 -12.43
CA SER A 183 26.84 -8.55 -13.18
C SER A 183 27.26 -9.75 -12.32
N PHE A 184 27.03 -9.71 -11.00
CA PHE A 184 27.29 -10.82 -10.09
C PHE A 184 25.99 -11.51 -9.71
N ASP A 185 25.81 -12.75 -10.18
CA ASP A 185 24.56 -13.52 -10.13
C ASP A 185 24.65 -14.82 -9.32
N ALA A 186 25.82 -15.13 -8.74
CA ALA A 186 25.97 -16.36 -7.95
C ALA A 186 25.04 -16.30 -6.72
N PRO A 187 24.16 -17.30 -6.50
CA PRO A 187 23.31 -17.32 -5.33
C PRO A 187 24.11 -17.59 -4.04
N GLY A 188 23.75 -16.90 -2.96
CA GLY A 188 24.45 -16.99 -1.67
C GLY A 188 24.12 -15.85 -0.73
N THR A 189 24.85 -15.78 0.39
CA THR A 189 24.76 -14.69 1.38
C THR A 189 26.06 -13.89 1.37
N TYR A 190 25.93 -12.57 1.22
CA TYR A 190 27.04 -11.67 0.91
C TYR A 190 27.03 -10.42 1.79
N SER A 191 28.18 -9.75 1.84
CA SER A 191 28.33 -8.39 2.38
C SER A 191 29.19 -7.55 1.43
N VAL A 192 28.86 -6.27 1.25
CA VAL A 192 29.71 -5.32 0.52
C VAL A 192 30.75 -4.77 1.49
N VAL A 193 32.03 -4.99 1.20
CA VAL A 193 33.17 -4.48 1.96
C VAL A 193 33.84 -3.36 1.18
N VAL A 194 34.05 -2.21 1.84
CA VAL A 194 34.71 -1.03 1.28
C VAL A 194 36.01 -0.79 2.06
N PRO A 195 37.20 -0.98 1.44
CA PRO A 195 38.48 -0.85 2.13
C PRO A 195 38.66 0.52 2.81
N GLY A 196 39.10 0.51 4.06
CA GLY A 196 39.29 1.72 4.87
C GLY A 196 38.00 2.40 5.35
N VAL A 197 36.83 1.83 5.06
CA VAL A 197 35.51 2.40 5.42
C VAL A 197 34.72 1.45 6.31
N GLY A 198 34.51 0.20 5.89
CA GLY A 198 33.69 -0.76 6.64
C GLY A 198 32.97 -1.76 5.75
N ARG A 199 31.84 -2.31 6.23
CA ARG A 199 31.00 -3.26 5.50
C ARG A 199 29.50 -2.98 5.65
N SER A 200 28.71 -3.49 4.71
CA SER A 200 27.25 -3.54 4.82
C SER A 200 26.79 -4.61 5.81
N PRO A 201 25.51 -4.56 6.24
CA PRO A 201 24.78 -5.76 6.68
C PRO A 201 24.87 -6.90 5.65
N GLU A 202 24.51 -8.09 6.09
CA GLU A 202 24.41 -9.27 5.22
C GLU A 202 23.14 -9.21 4.38
N PHE A 203 23.20 -9.70 3.15
CA PHE A 203 22.07 -9.77 2.21
C PHE A 203 22.18 -11.02 1.34
N ARG A 204 21.07 -11.48 0.77
CA ARG A 204 21.06 -12.63 -0.15
C ARG A 204 21.13 -12.22 -1.62
N ILE A 205 21.66 -13.11 -2.45
CA ILE A 205 21.36 -13.14 -3.89
C ILE A 205 20.68 -14.48 -4.17
N GLY A 206 19.54 -14.46 -4.87
CA GLY A 206 18.79 -15.68 -5.23
C GLY A 206 17.38 -15.38 -5.74
N ASP A 207 16.76 -16.34 -6.42
CA ASP A 207 15.47 -16.18 -7.12
C ASP A 207 14.25 -16.08 -6.16
N ASP A 208 14.47 -16.28 -4.86
CA ASP A 208 13.44 -16.37 -3.82
C ASP A 208 13.46 -15.23 -2.79
N VAL A 209 14.40 -14.28 -2.89
CA VAL A 209 14.68 -13.30 -1.81
C VAL A 209 13.46 -12.49 -1.35
N TYR A 210 12.55 -12.13 -2.26
CA TYR A 210 11.35 -11.36 -1.93
C TYR A 210 10.12 -12.23 -1.58
N ARG A 211 10.21 -13.56 -1.67
CA ARG A 211 9.07 -14.48 -1.43
C ARG A 211 8.57 -14.39 0.00
N GLN A 212 9.48 -14.41 0.98
CA GLN A 212 9.11 -14.32 2.40
C GLN A 212 8.62 -12.91 2.75
N LEU A 213 9.31 -11.87 2.28
CA LEU A 213 8.89 -10.47 2.45
C LEU A 213 7.45 -10.23 1.98
N HIS A 214 7.09 -10.75 0.80
CA HIS A 214 5.73 -10.66 0.27
C HIS A 214 4.71 -11.43 1.13
N ALA A 215 5.04 -12.65 1.55
CA ALA A 215 4.17 -13.45 2.41
C ALA A 215 3.94 -12.79 3.79
N ASP A 216 4.99 -12.22 4.38
CA ASP A 216 4.93 -11.51 5.66
C ASP A 216 4.14 -10.19 5.53
N ALA A 217 4.35 -9.44 4.44
CA ALA A 217 3.63 -8.20 4.16
C ALA A 217 2.11 -8.43 4.06
N VAL A 218 1.66 -9.44 3.31
CA VAL A 218 0.22 -9.77 3.24
C VAL A 218 -0.27 -10.33 4.59
N SER A 219 0.50 -11.21 5.23
CA SER A 219 0.11 -11.80 6.53
C SER A 219 0.06 -10.78 7.67
N SER A 220 0.71 -9.61 7.54
CA SER A 220 0.69 -8.56 8.55
C SER A 220 -0.71 -8.00 8.82
N TYR A 221 -1.59 -7.96 7.81
CA TYR A 221 -2.99 -7.53 7.96
C TYR A 221 -3.80 -8.48 8.88
N GLU A 222 -3.57 -9.78 8.77
CA GLU A 222 -4.12 -10.77 9.70
C GLU A 222 -3.55 -10.60 11.11
N GLN A 223 -2.24 -10.36 11.24
CA GLN A 223 -1.61 -10.14 12.54
C GLN A 223 -2.18 -8.89 13.22
N LEU A 224 -2.36 -7.78 12.50
CA LEU A 224 -3.00 -6.56 13.01
C LEU A 224 -4.44 -6.85 13.49
N ALA A 225 -5.23 -7.59 12.71
CA ALA A 225 -6.60 -7.92 13.09
C ALA A 225 -6.70 -8.95 14.24
N VAL A 226 -5.69 -9.79 14.46
CA VAL A 226 -5.57 -10.69 15.62
C VAL A 226 -5.10 -9.93 16.87
N LEU A 227 -4.23 -8.93 16.72
CA LEU A 227 -3.76 -8.05 17.80
C LEU A 227 -4.79 -6.96 18.17
N ALA A 228 -5.85 -6.79 17.37
CA ALA A 228 -6.92 -5.85 17.67
C ALA A 228 -7.66 -6.21 18.97
N PRO A 229 -8.09 -5.21 19.76
CA PRO A 229 -8.91 -5.41 20.96
C PRO A 229 -10.09 -6.35 20.73
N ALA A 230 -10.31 -7.31 21.63
CA ALA A 230 -11.29 -8.38 21.48
C ALA A 230 -12.72 -7.88 21.21
N VAL A 231 -13.07 -6.66 21.64
CA VAL A 231 -14.34 -5.99 21.30
C VAL A 231 -14.60 -5.92 19.79
N TRP A 232 -13.56 -5.86 18.94
CA TRP A 232 -13.71 -5.85 17.48
C TRP A 232 -14.16 -7.18 16.86
N GLN A 233 -14.13 -8.28 17.61
CA GLN A 233 -14.67 -9.57 17.16
C GLN A 233 -16.20 -9.60 17.17
N THR A 234 -16.84 -8.72 17.96
CA THR A 234 -18.30 -8.62 18.12
C THR A 234 -18.80 -7.16 18.13
N ALA A 235 -18.00 -6.24 17.58
CA ALA A 235 -18.25 -4.80 17.70
C ALA A 235 -19.59 -4.40 17.08
N THR A 236 -20.34 -3.64 17.87
CA THR A 236 -21.53 -2.92 17.43
C THR A 236 -21.28 -1.42 17.59
N ALA A 237 -21.65 -0.61 16.61
CA ALA A 237 -21.51 0.84 16.62
C ALA A 237 -22.84 1.52 16.33
N ALA A 238 -23.03 2.73 16.86
CA ALA A 238 -24.23 3.53 16.57
C ALA A 238 -24.05 4.33 15.26
N GLU A 239 -25.00 4.24 14.33
CA GLU A 239 -25.03 5.13 13.17
C GLU A 239 -25.25 6.58 13.63
N ARG A 240 -24.34 7.50 13.27
CA ARG A 240 -24.37 8.88 13.78
C ARG A 240 -25.66 9.66 13.44
N LYS A 241 -26.37 9.29 12.38
CA LYS A 241 -27.61 9.96 11.95
C LYS A 241 -28.87 9.43 12.62
N THR A 242 -28.95 8.12 12.86
CA THR A 242 -30.21 7.46 13.29
C THR A 242 -30.12 6.90 14.71
N GLY A 243 -28.92 6.77 15.27
CA GLY A 243 -28.66 6.05 16.51
C GLY A 243 -28.83 4.53 16.43
N GLN A 244 -29.12 3.98 15.25
CA GLN A 244 -29.35 2.54 15.09
C GLN A 244 -28.04 1.76 15.31
N PRO A 245 -28.08 0.63 16.05
CA PRO A 245 -26.93 -0.23 16.21
C PRO A 245 -26.65 -0.99 14.91
N MET A 246 -25.38 -1.02 14.50
CA MET A 246 -24.88 -1.78 13.36
C MET A 246 -23.78 -2.75 13.79
N ASP A 247 -23.81 -3.98 13.27
CA ASP A 247 -22.66 -4.87 13.30
C ASP A 247 -21.54 -4.26 12.45
N VAL A 248 -20.39 -4.05 13.08
CA VAL A 248 -19.16 -3.50 12.49
C VAL A 248 -17.95 -4.39 12.84
N ALA A 249 -18.19 -5.62 13.29
CA ALA A 249 -17.16 -6.56 13.69
C ALA A 249 -16.31 -7.01 12.49
N GLY A 250 -15.03 -7.30 12.75
CA GLY A 250 -14.06 -7.70 11.75
C GLY A 250 -13.25 -6.53 11.17
N GLY A 251 -12.82 -6.70 9.92
CA GLY A 251 -11.91 -5.79 9.23
C GLY A 251 -10.53 -5.66 9.88
N TRP A 252 -9.68 -4.86 9.26
CA TRP A 252 -8.34 -4.53 9.74
C TRP A 252 -8.34 -3.23 10.55
N PRO A 253 -7.55 -3.12 11.63
CA PRO A 253 -7.12 -1.83 12.13
C PRO A 253 -6.38 -1.05 11.04
N ASP A 254 -6.70 0.23 10.88
CA ASP A 254 -6.15 1.09 9.83
C ASP A 254 -4.64 1.30 9.93
N ALA A 255 -4.16 1.54 11.17
CA ALA A 255 -2.81 2.01 11.44
C ALA A 255 -2.42 1.69 12.90
N GLY A 256 -1.88 2.69 13.61
CA GLY A 256 -1.61 2.60 15.05
C GLY A 256 -2.85 2.77 15.94
N ASP A 257 -3.98 3.22 15.39
CA ASP A 257 -5.28 3.20 16.04
C ASP A 257 -6.14 2.03 15.55
N TYR A 258 -7.23 1.77 16.29
CA TYR A 258 -8.16 0.67 15.98
C TYR A 258 -9.36 1.09 15.13
N GLY A 259 -9.36 2.29 14.53
CA GLY A 259 -10.39 2.70 13.59
C GLY A 259 -10.40 1.85 12.32
N ARG A 260 -11.54 1.82 11.63
CA ARG A 260 -11.68 1.30 10.26
C ARG A 260 -12.16 2.43 9.35
N TYR A 261 -11.61 2.56 8.15
CA TYR A 261 -11.94 3.65 7.23
C TYR A 261 -12.08 3.09 5.81
N MET A 262 -13.21 3.34 5.15
CA MET A 262 -13.49 2.85 3.80
C MET A 262 -12.44 3.27 2.75
N PRO A 263 -11.88 4.51 2.80
CA PRO A 263 -10.82 4.95 1.88
C PRO A 263 -9.57 4.09 1.86
N SER A 264 -9.00 3.81 3.03
CA SER A 264 -7.76 3.03 3.18
C SER A 264 -8.03 1.55 2.95
N ALA A 265 -9.11 1.00 3.50
CA ALA A 265 -9.58 -0.36 3.26
C ALA A 265 -9.63 -0.70 1.76
N ALA A 266 -10.41 0.08 1.01
CA ALA A 266 -10.59 -0.13 -0.42
C ALA A 266 -9.30 0.08 -1.20
N THR A 267 -8.50 1.11 -0.89
CA THR A 267 -7.23 1.38 -1.58
C THR A 267 -6.19 0.28 -1.34
N SER A 268 -6.08 -0.23 -0.11
CA SER A 268 -5.21 -1.36 0.24
C SER A 268 -5.63 -2.64 -0.47
N LEU A 269 -6.94 -2.97 -0.45
CA LEU A 269 -7.49 -4.10 -1.20
C LEU A 269 -7.22 -3.98 -2.70
N GLY A 270 -7.57 -2.86 -3.32
CA GLY A 270 -7.35 -2.63 -4.75
C GLY A 270 -5.88 -2.75 -5.14
N THR A 271 -4.97 -2.21 -4.33
CA THR A 271 -3.52 -2.34 -4.57
C THR A 271 -3.07 -3.80 -4.49
N MET A 272 -3.59 -4.59 -3.55
CA MET A 272 -3.25 -6.01 -3.40
C MET A 272 -3.90 -6.90 -4.48
N LEU A 273 -5.11 -6.58 -4.92
CA LEU A 273 -5.82 -7.33 -5.97
C LEU A 273 -5.22 -7.06 -7.36
N LEU A 274 -4.80 -5.80 -7.63
CA LEU A 274 -4.09 -5.42 -8.85
C LEU A 274 -2.79 -6.23 -9.06
N LEU A 275 -2.18 -6.76 -7.99
CA LEU A 275 -1.01 -7.61 -8.12
C LEU A 275 -1.31 -8.93 -8.85
N ASP A 276 -2.53 -9.48 -8.81
CA ASP A 276 -2.89 -10.68 -9.58
C ASP A 276 -3.16 -10.36 -11.06
N ASP A 277 -3.69 -9.17 -11.36
CA ASP A 277 -3.80 -8.64 -12.73
C ASP A 277 -2.39 -8.44 -13.37
N VAL A 278 -1.41 -7.95 -12.60
CA VAL A 278 -0.04 -7.65 -13.07
C VAL A 278 0.88 -8.88 -13.04
N PHE A 279 0.72 -9.76 -12.04
CA PHE A 279 1.49 -11.00 -11.86
C PHE A 279 0.51 -12.18 -11.78
N PRO A 280 0.08 -12.75 -12.92
CA PRO A 280 -0.96 -13.77 -12.93
C PRO A 280 -0.64 -14.98 -12.05
N ARG A 281 -1.61 -15.37 -11.20
CA ARG A 281 -1.50 -16.46 -10.20
C ARG A 281 -0.66 -16.08 -8.97
N LEU A 282 -0.58 -14.80 -8.65
CA LEU A 282 -0.03 -14.33 -7.37
C LEU A 282 -1.06 -14.47 -6.24
N ALA A 283 -2.36 -14.58 -6.54
CA ALA A 283 -3.39 -14.90 -5.56
C ALA A 283 -3.37 -16.39 -5.12
N SER A 284 -3.03 -16.65 -3.85
CA SER A 284 -3.23 -17.94 -3.17
C SER A 284 -4.51 -17.98 -2.33
N ALA A 285 -4.95 -19.19 -1.96
CA ALA A 285 -6.11 -19.36 -1.07
C ALA A 285 -5.89 -18.76 0.33
N GLU A 286 -4.65 -18.70 0.80
CA GLU A 286 -4.27 -18.05 2.06
C GLU A 286 -4.38 -16.53 1.94
N GLN A 287 -3.84 -15.93 0.87
CA GLN A 287 -3.95 -14.48 0.64
C GLN A 287 -5.41 -14.04 0.46
N LEU A 288 -6.21 -14.80 -0.28
CA LEU A 288 -7.63 -14.53 -0.43
C LEU A 288 -8.42 -14.71 0.88
N GLN A 289 -7.93 -15.47 1.87
CA GLN A 289 -8.53 -15.45 3.21
C GLN A 289 -8.25 -14.14 3.94
N VAL A 290 -7.02 -13.60 3.84
CA VAL A 290 -6.66 -12.29 4.39
C VAL A 290 -7.57 -11.20 3.82
N LEU A 291 -7.65 -11.09 2.49
CA LEU A 291 -8.44 -10.05 1.81
C LEU A 291 -9.95 -10.18 2.10
N ARG A 292 -10.46 -11.40 2.31
CA ARG A 292 -11.88 -11.65 2.60
C ARG A 292 -12.31 -11.02 3.93
N ARG A 293 -11.43 -10.95 4.93
CA ARG A 293 -11.72 -10.30 6.22
C ARG A 293 -12.15 -8.85 6.06
N GLU A 294 -11.49 -8.12 5.16
CA GLU A 294 -11.77 -6.71 4.93
C GLU A 294 -12.97 -6.52 4.00
N LEU A 295 -13.10 -7.35 2.96
CA LEU A 295 -14.27 -7.37 2.09
C LEU A 295 -15.56 -7.68 2.87
N ASP A 296 -15.52 -8.65 3.80
CA ASP A 296 -16.65 -8.98 4.68
C ASP A 296 -17.00 -7.84 5.65
N TRP A 297 -16.02 -7.02 6.08
CA TRP A 297 -16.31 -5.78 6.83
C TRP A 297 -16.89 -4.69 5.92
N MET A 298 -16.29 -4.44 4.75
CA MET A 298 -16.77 -3.45 3.78
C MET A 298 -18.22 -3.71 3.37
N LEU A 299 -18.62 -4.97 3.18
CA LEU A 299 -19.99 -5.36 2.85
C LEU A 299 -21.00 -4.94 3.93
N LYS A 300 -20.63 -4.96 5.23
CA LYS A 300 -21.47 -4.43 6.33
C LYS A 300 -21.62 -2.91 6.30
N MET A 301 -20.64 -2.21 5.69
CA MET A 301 -20.63 -0.75 5.55
C MET A 301 -21.47 -0.25 4.38
N GLN A 302 -22.04 -1.14 3.55
CA GLN A 302 -22.98 -0.76 2.50
C GLN A 302 -24.41 -0.65 3.04
N ARG A 303 -25.06 0.48 2.80
CA ARG A 303 -26.47 0.73 3.13
C ARG A 303 -27.43 -0.01 2.19
N ALA A 304 -28.67 -0.14 2.63
CA ALA A 304 -29.74 -0.77 1.86
C ALA A 304 -30.00 -0.09 0.50
N ASP A 305 -29.66 1.19 0.33
CA ASP A 305 -29.78 1.97 -0.92
C ASP A 305 -28.52 1.95 -1.80
N GLY A 306 -27.41 1.32 -1.37
CA GLY A 306 -26.14 1.29 -2.09
C GLY A 306 -25.14 2.37 -1.69
N ALA A 307 -25.51 3.34 -0.86
CA ALA A 307 -24.54 4.26 -0.26
C ALA A 307 -23.56 3.50 0.65
N VAL A 308 -22.35 4.01 0.86
CA VAL A 308 -21.34 3.34 1.70
C VAL A 308 -20.84 4.29 2.78
N TYR A 309 -20.88 3.84 4.03
CA TYR A 309 -20.44 4.58 5.21
C TYR A 309 -18.93 4.81 5.22
N HIS A 310 -18.50 5.97 5.72
CA HIS A 310 -17.13 6.44 5.60
C HIS A 310 -16.13 5.73 6.53
N LYS A 311 -16.46 5.62 7.84
CA LYS A 311 -15.56 5.04 8.85
C LYS A 311 -16.31 4.53 10.08
N VAL A 312 -15.64 3.68 10.86
CA VAL A 312 -16.05 3.25 12.20
C VAL A 312 -14.96 3.60 13.20
N THR A 313 -15.21 4.59 14.05
CA THR A 313 -14.26 5.04 15.10
C THR A 313 -15.01 5.49 16.35
N PRO A 314 -14.34 5.64 17.50
CA PRO A 314 -14.82 6.53 18.55
C PRO A 314 -14.77 7.99 18.08
N LEU A 315 -15.28 8.91 18.92
CA LEU A 315 -15.19 10.35 18.62
C LEU A 315 -13.78 10.92 18.77
N ASN A 316 -12.88 10.25 19.50
CA ASN A 316 -11.48 10.66 19.67
C ASN A 316 -10.58 9.41 19.71
N PHE A 317 -9.30 9.57 19.36
CA PHE A 317 -8.30 8.51 19.54
C PHE A 317 -8.20 8.03 21.00
N GLY A 318 -7.93 6.73 21.17
CA GLY A 318 -7.51 6.16 22.45
C GLY A 318 -6.12 6.63 22.87
N GLY A 319 -5.81 6.49 24.16
CA GLY A 319 -4.45 6.71 24.67
C GLY A 319 -3.66 5.40 24.70
N PHE A 320 -2.34 5.48 24.53
CA PHE A 320 -1.42 4.33 24.61
C PHE A 320 -1.36 3.70 26.01
N ASP A 321 -1.88 4.38 27.03
CA ASP A 321 -1.95 3.97 28.43
C ASP A 321 -3.12 3.01 28.74
N LYS A 322 -4.10 2.87 27.84
CA LYS A 322 -5.41 2.32 28.18
C LYS A 322 -5.58 0.80 28.02
N GLY A 323 -4.49 0.07 27.80
CA GLY A 323 -4.53 -1.38 27.55
C GLY A 323 -5.01 -1.76 26.15
N SER A 324 -4.70 -2.99 25.72
CA SER A 324 -5.06 -3.51 24.39
C SER A 324 -6.54 -3.96 24.28
N ASP A 325 -7.38 -3.58 25.23
CA ASP A 325 -8.82 -3.81 25.28
C ASP A 325 -9.64 -2.53 25.08
N ASN A 326 -9.02 -1.35 25.22
CA ASN A 326 -9.70 -0.06 25.09
C ASN A 326 -9.55 0.56 23.70
N VAL A 327 -10.66 0.62 22.96
CA VAL A 327 -10.70 1.17 21.59
C VAL A 327 -10.81 2.69 21.51
N GLY A 328 -10.81 3.41 22.65
CA GLY A 328 -10.94 4.87 22.71
C GLY A 328 -12.33 5.39 23.11
N GLY A 329 -13.30 4.49 23.33
CA GLY A 329 -14.66 4.83 23.77
C GLY A 329 -15.74 4.15 22.92
N PRO A 330 -17.01 4.58 23.02
CA PRO A 330 -18.10 4.07 22.20
C PRO A 330 -17.82 4.28 20.69
N LEU A 331 -18.11 3.26 19.89
CA LEU A 331 -17.91 3.29 18.44
C LEU A 331 -19.11 3.89 17.71
N PHE A 332 -18.83 4.65 16.65
CA PHE A 332 -19.81 5.31 15.80
C PHE A 332 -19.56 5.00 14.32
N VAL A 333 -20.64 4.78 13.57
CA VAL A 333 -20.59 4.68 12.10
C VAL A 333 -20.83 6.06 11.51
N PHE A 334 -19.85 6.55 10.74
CA PHE A 334 -19.86 7.88 10.14
C PHE A 334 -20.56 7.88 8.78
N ASP A 335 -21.21 9.00 8.48
CA ASP A 335 -22.04 9.24 7.30
C ASP A 335 -21.49 8.66 6.00
N ALA A 336 -22.41 8.12 5.19
CA ALA A 336 -22.10 7.65 3.85
C ALA A 336 -21.81 8.79 2.86
N SER A 337 -20.90 8.54 1.92
CA SER A 337 -20.39 9.54 0.97
C SER A 337 -20.24 8.95 -0.45
N THR A 338 -20.16 9.82 -1.47
CA THR A 338 -19.94 9.39 -2.86
C THR A 338 -18.52 8.90 -3.15
N PRO A 339 -17.41 9.48 -2.65
CA PRO A 339 -16.10 8.87 -2.87
C PRO A 339 -15.96 7.50 -2.18
N ASP A 340 -16.55 7.30 -0.99
CA ASP A 340 -16.53 6.01 -0.28
C ASP A 340 -17.30 4.92 -1.08
N ALA A 341 -18.50 5.24 -1.57
CA ALA A 341 -19.27 4.32 -2.41
C ALA A 341 -18.55 3.99 -3.73
N ALA A 342 -17.75 4.91 -4.25
CA ALA A 342 -16.98 4.69 -5.47
C ALA A 342 -15.74 3.81 -5.24
N VAL A 343 -14.93 4.03 -4.20
CA VAL A 343 -13.81 3.11 -3.89
C VAL A 343 -14.31 1.72 -3.48
N PHE A 344 -15.43 1.64 -2.77
CA PHE A 344 -16.11 0.37 -2.48
C PHE A 344 -16.51 -0.36 -3.77
N THR A 345 -17.15 0.35 -4.71
CA THR A 345 -17.54 -0.21 -6.02
C THR A 345 -16.33 -0.75 -6.77
N ALA A 346 -15.22 -0.01 -6.78
CA ALA A 346 -14.01 -0.41 -7.47
C ALA A 346 -13.41 -1.70 -6.87
N ALA A 347 -13.15 -1.69 -5.56
CA ALA A 347 -12.54 -2.82 -4.87
C ALA A 347 -13.43 -4.08 -4.86
N THR A 348 -14.76 -3.95 -4.78
CA THR A 348 -15.67 -5.11 -4.83
C THR A 348 -15.86 -5.65 -6.25
N ALA A 349 -15.88 -4.79 -7.29
CA ALA A 349 -15.86 -5.23 -8.68
C ALA A 349 -14.54 -5.94 -9.05
N GLU A 350 -13.42 -5.41 -8.56
CA GLU A 350 -12.08 -6.01 -8.72
C GLU A 350 -11.99 -7.37 -7.99
N ALA A 351 -12.39 -7.42 -6.72
CA ALA A 351 -12.42 -8.65 -5.94
C ALA A 351 -13.33 -9.72 -6.58
N SER A 352 -14.51 -9.37 -7.11
CA SER A 352 -15.37 -10.32 -7.83
C SER A 352 -14.59 -11.07 -8.92
N ARG A 353 -13.77 -10.38 -9.73
CA ARG A 353 -12.98 -10.98 -10.80
C ARG A 353 -11.93 -11.96 -10.24
N VAL A 354 -11.19 -11.54 -9.21
CA VAL A 354 -10.12 -12.35 -8.60
C VAL A 354 -10.67 -13.56 -7.83
N TYR A 355 -11.80 -13.43 -7.14
CA TYR A 355 -12.41 -14.53 -6.37
C TYR A 355 -13.19 -15.53 -7.23
N ARG A 356 -13.68 -15.16 -8.42
CA ARG A 356 -14.53 -16.02 -9.26
C ARG A 356 -14.01 -17.45 -9.52
N PRO A 357 -12.71 -17.71 -9.76
CA PRO A 357 -12.19 -19.07 -9.90
C PRO A 357 -12.06 -19.86 -8.59
N PHE A 358 -12.21 -19.23 -7.41
CA PHE A 358 -12.05 -19.85 -6.09
C PHE A 358 -13.38 -19.98 -5.32
N ASP A 359 -14.21 -18.94 -5.34
CA ASP A 359 -15.51 -18.85 -4.65
C ASP A 359 -16.48 -18.04 -5.54
N PRO A 360 -17.14 -18.68 -6.53
CA PRO A 360 -18.01 -17.97 -7.48
C PRO A 360 -19.26 -17.38 -6.82
N VAL A 361 -19.74 -17.97 -5.72
CA VAL A 361 -20.91 -17.46 -4.98
C VAL A 361 -20.56 -16.15 -4.28
N TYR A 362 -19.38 -16.07 -3.68
CA TYR A 362 -18.89 -14.82 -3.10
C TYR A 362 -18.55 -13.78 -4.16
N ALA A 363 -17.97 -14.20 -5.29
CA ALA A 363 -17.73 -13.31 -6.43
C ALA A 363 -19.02 -12.65 -6.96
N ASP A 364 -20.10 -13.43 -7.11
CA ASP A 364 -21.40 -12.90 -7.52
C ASP A 364 -22.00 -11.94 -6.47
N HIS A 365 -21.82 -12.23 -5.17
CA HIS A 365 -22.22 -11.32 -4.10
C HIS A 365 -21.46 -9.99 -4.12
N LEU A 366 -20.14 -10.03 -4.33
CA LEU A 366 -19.28 -8.85 -4.46
C LEU A 366 -19.68 -7.99 -5.67
N LEU A 367 -19.94 -8.62 -6.83
CA LEU A 367 -20.38 -7.90 -8.03
C LEU A 367 -21.74 -7.22 -7.82
N ALA A 368 -22.71 -7.93 -7.24
CA ALA A 368 -24.03 -7.36 -6.94
C ALA A 368 -23.93 -6.16 -5.97
N ALA A 369 -23.02 -6.23 -4.99
CA ALA A 369 -22.73 -5.10 -4.10
C ALA A 369 -22.12 -3.92 -4.88
N ALA A 370 -21.13 -4.16 -5.76
CA ALA A 370 -20.52 -3.13 -6.60
C ALA A 370 -21.55 -2.42 -7.50
N GLU A 371 -22.39 -3.18 -8.19
CA GLU A 371 -23.44 -2.64 -9.07
C GLU A 371 -24.48 -1.81 -8.32
N LYS A 372 -24.80 -2.20 -7.08
CA LYS A 372 -25.73 -1.47 -6.22
C LYS A 372 -25.17 -0.12 -5.79
N SER A 373 -23.90 -0.06 -5.37
CA SER A 373 -23.24 1.22 -5.10
C SER A 373 -23.06 2.07 -6.35
N TRP A 374 -22.81 1.46 -7.51
CA TRP A 374 -22.77 2.18 -8.79
C TRP A 374 -24.13 2.76 -9.20
N THR A 375 -25.22 2.07 -8.92
CA THR A 375 -26.58 2.60 -9.11
C THR A 375 -26.80 3.84 -8.25
N TRP A 376 -26.48 3.74 -6.95
CA TRP A 376 -26.57 4.88 -6.04
C TRP A 376 -25.69 6.07 -6.45
N LEU A 377 -24.50 5.81 -7.00
CA LEU A 377 -23.60 6.84 -7.52
C LEU A 377 -24.15 7.56 -8.77
N GLN A 378 -24.93 6.88 -9.61
CA GLN A 378 -25.59 7.49 -10.76
C GLN A 378 -26.76 8.37 -10.32
N ASP A 379 -27.53 7.93 -9.33
CA ASP A 379 -28.62 8.71 -8.72
C ASP A 379 -28.11 9.91 -7.91
N ASN A 380 -26.85 9.87 -7.45
CA ASN A 380 -26.17 10.95 -6.72
C ASN A 380 -24.96 11.50 -7.52
N PRO A 381 -25.19 12.22 -8.64
CA PRO A 381 -24.12 12.66 -9.56
C PRO A 381 -23.30 13.86 -9.04
N LYS A 382 -23.76 14.53 -7.98
CA LYS A 382 -23.00 15.58 -7.30
C LYS A 382 -22.23 14.97 -6.13
N PRO A 383 -20.98 15.39 -5.86
CA PRO A 383 -20.21 14.86 -4.73
C PRO A 383 -20.93 15.10 -3.40
N ILE A 384 -21.14 14.02 -2.64
CA ILE A 384 -21.53 14.07 -1.22
C ILE A 384 -20.25 13.71 -0.48
N LEU A 385 -19.56 14.70 0.06
CA LEU A 385 -18.28 14.51 0.74
C LEU A 385 -18.51 14.17 2.22
N PRO A 386 -17.68 13.31 2.83
CA PRO A 386 -17.74 13.07 4.26
C PRO A 386 -17.42 14.37 5.01
N ALA A 387 -18.14 14.63 6.10
CA ALA A 387 -17.85 15.77 6.96
C ALA A 387 -16.47 15.62 7.58
N GLU A 388 -15.69 16.70 7.62
CA GLU A 388 -14.50 16.77 8.46
C GLU A 388 -14.97 16.72 9.93
N VAL A 389 -14.69 15.62 10.62
CA VAL A 389 -15.04 15.44 12.03
C VAL A 389 -13.76 15.32 12.84
N GLU A 390 -13.59 16.24 13.78
CA GLU A 390 -12.46 16.27 14.71
C GLU A 390 -12.35 14.97 15.52
N GLY A 391 -11.12 14.55 15.83
CA GLY A 391 -10.80 13.54 16.86
C GLY A 391 -10.22 12.21 16.37
N THR A 392 -10.44 11.79 15.12
CA THR A 392 -9.83 10.59 14.51
C THR A 392 -9.43 10.82 13.04
N GLY A 393 -8.87 9.81 12.35
CA GLY A 393 -8.43 9.92 10.96
C GLY A 393 -9.51 10.49 10.03
N ALA A 394 -9.16 11.50 9.22
CA ALA A 394 -10.16 12.26 8.45
C ALA A 394 -10.49 11.63 7.10
N TYR A 395 -9.50 11.10 6.36
CA TYR A 395 -9.62 10.48 5.04
C TYR A 395 -10.56 11.18 4.03
N ILE A 396 -10.68 12.50 4.13
CA ILE A 396 -11.58 13.31 3.30
C ILE A 396 -11.04 13.52 1.89
N TYR A 397 -11.95 13.65 0.93
CA TYR A 397 -11.64 13.95 -0.46
C TYR A 397 -12.17 15.34 -0.83
N ALA A 398 -11.41 16.10 -1.62
CA ALA A 398 -11.88 17.39 -2.16
C ALA A 398 -12.88 17.24 -3.32
N ARG A 399 -12.96 16.05 -3.93
CA ARG A 399 -13.77 15.68 -5.11
C ARG A 399 -13.69 14.16 -5.30
N ASP A 400 -14.72 13.56 -5.90
CA ASP A 400 -14.88 12.10 -6.05
C ASP A 400 -14.58 11.56 -7.47
N GLY A 401 -14.14 12.42 -8.39
CA GLY A 401 -14.00 12.07 -9.81
C GLY A 401 -12.98 10.95 -10.10
N SER A 402 -11.87 10.89 -9.37
CA SER A 402 -10.88 9.81 -9.50
C SER A 402 -11.40 8.47 -8.97
N GLN A 403 -12.20 8.51 -7.90
CA GLN A 403 -12.81 7.33 -7.29
C GLN A 403 -13.90 6.77 -8.23
N ARG A 404 -14.74 7.64 -8.81
CA ARG A 404 -15.73 7.26 -9.84
C ARG A 404 -15.07 6.70 -11.10
N PHE A 405 -13.93 7.25 -11.52
CA PHE A 405 -13.18 6.72 -12.66
C PHE A 405 -12.67 5.30 -12.39
N TRP A 406 -12.07 5.05 -11.22
CA TRP A 406 -11.63 3.70 -10.83
C TRP A 406 -12.81 2.72 -10.70
N ALA A 407 -13.92 3.15 -10.09
CA ALA A 407 -15.16 2.35 -10.01
C ALA A 407 -15.69 1.93 -11.39
N ALA A 408 -15.74 2.87 -12.34
CA ALA A 408 -16.17 2.59 -13.71
C ALA A 408 -15.18 1.66 -14.44
N ALA A 409 -13.88 1.82 -14.21
CA ALA A 409 -12.85 0.98 -14.82
C ALA A 409 -12.92 -0.48 -14.34
N GLU A 410 -13.04 -0.73 -13.03
CA GLU A 410 -13.14 -2.11 -12.52
C GLU A 410 -14.49 -2.77 -12.85
N LEU A 411 -15.59 -2.02 -12.84
CA LEU A 411 -16.87 -2.54 -13.36
C LEU A 411 -16.81 -2.89 -14.85
N PHE A 412 -16.08 -2.12 -15.66
CA PHE A 412 -15.88 -2.41 -17.08
C PHE A 412 -14.92 -3.59 -17.31
N LYS A 413 -13.93 -3.81 -16.44
CA LYS A 413 -13.02 -4.97 -16.50
C LYS A 413 -13.67 -6.29 -16.05
N THR A 414 -14.67 -6.21 -15.18
CA THR A 414 -15.31 -7.40 -14.57
C THR A 414 -16.59 -7.86 -15.29
N LYS A 415 -17.14 -7.04 -16.19
CA LYS A 415 -18.31 -7.36 -17.03
C LYS A 415 -17.92 -7.76 -18.44
#